data_AF-A0A8J7LE56-F1
#
_entry.id   AF-A0A8J7LE56-F1
#
_cell.length_a   1.000
_cell.length_b   1.000
_cell.length_c   1.000
_cell.angle_alpha   90.00
_cell.angle_beta   90.00
_cell.angle_gamma   90.00
#
_symmetry.space_group_name_H-M   'P 1'
#
loop_
_entity.id
_entity.type
_entity.pdbx_description
1 polymer ?
#
loop_
_entity_poly.entity_id
_entity_poly.type
_entity_poly.pdbx_seq_one_letter_code
_entity_poly.pdbx_strand_id
1 'polypeptide(L)'
;MLVYFVRKRPDVPLDWIFLMFGTFIIACGTTHIMDVWTLWHPTYWLSGLIKAITAFVSIYTALELVSLIPQALVLPSPAQLEEANNQLAKEVAERKRTEEVLRESEQRWHLALRGNNDGIWDWNVKTNEVFFSARWKEMLGYEEYEISNTLDERVTRVHPNDIECVTKAVREHFAKITPFYINEHRVLCKDGTYKWILDRG
;
A
#
# COMPACT_ATOMS: atom_id res chain seq x y z
N MET A 1 -21.09 -14.37 -35.08
CA MET A 1 -21.44 -13.96 -33.70
C MET A 1 -20.30 -14.23 -32.71
N LEU A 2 -19.78 -15.45 -32.58
CA LEU A 2 -18.67 -15.78 -31.67
C LEU A 2 -17.37 -15.01 -31.96
N VAL A 3 -16.97 -14.90 -33.24
CA VAL A 3 -15.82 -14.09 -33.66
C VAL A 3 -15.98 -12.60 -33.29
N TYR A 4 -17.21 -12.08 -33.32
CA TYR A 4 -17.49 -10.70 -32.92
C TYR A 4 -17.36 -10.52 -31.40
N PHE A 5 -17.87 -11.48 -30.62
CA PHE A 5 -17.77 -11.48 -29.16
C PHE A 5 -16.31 -11.49 -28.70
N VAL A 6 -15.49 -12.41 -29.22
CA VAL A 6 -14.05 -12.51 -28.90
C VAL A 6 -13.32 -11.20 -29.23
N ARG A 7 -13.61 -10.59 -30.40
CA ARG A 7 -12.99 -9.32 -30.78
C ARG A 7 -13.35 -8.15 -29.86
N LYS A 8 -14.51 -8.18 -29.22
CA LYS A 8 -15.00 -7.10 -28.36
C LYS A 8 -14.66 -7.30 -26.87
N ARG A 9 -14.23 -8.52 -26.51
CA ARG A 9 -13.83 -8.92 -25.15
C ARG A 9 -12.47 -9.63 -25.20
N PRO A 10 -11.36 -8.90 -25.40
CA PRO A 10 -10.01 -9.50 -25.40
C PRO A 10 -9.55 -9.91 -23.99
N ASP A 11 -10.29 -9.50 -22.95
CA ASP A 11 -10.07 -9.76 -21.53
C ASP A 11 -10.51 -11.18 -21.10
N VAL A 12 -11.12 -11.96 -21.99
CA VAL A 12 -11.48 -13.35 -21.68
C VAL A 12 -10.27 -14.27 -21.91
N PRO A 13 -9.76 -14.95 -20.86
CA PRO A 13 -8.54 -15.76 -20.97
C PRO A 13 -8.68 -17.02 -21.83
N LEU A 14 -9.91 -17.34 -22.28
CA LEU A 14 -10.27 -18.55 -23.01
C LEU A 14 -10.87 -18.21 -24.40
N ASP A 15 -10.46 -17.11 -25.01
CA ASP A 15 -11.00 -16.59 -26.27
C ASP A 15 -10.93 -17.58 -27.45
N TRP A 16 -9.83 -18.32 -27.55
CA TRP A 16 -9.58 -19.38 -28.53
C TRP A 16 -10.65 -20.49 -28.52
N ILE A 17 -11.24 -20.79 -27.36
CA ILE A 17 -12.28 -21.83 -27.23
C ILE A 17 -13.50 -21.50 -28.07
N PHE A 18 -13.91 -20.23 -28.08
CA PHE A 18 -15.07 -19.81 -28.84
C PHE A 18 -14.84 -20.01 -30.35
N LEU A 19 -13.58 -19.96 -30.82
CA LEU A 19 -13.22 -20.28 -32.19
C LEU A 19 -13.21 -21.80 -32.44
N MET A 20 -12.76 -22.61 -31.48
CA MET A 20 -12.84 -24.07 -31.55
C MET A 20 -14.28 -24.57 -31.61
N PHE A 21 -15.15 -24.11 -30.71
CA PHE A 21 -16.58 -24.46 -30.77
C PHE A 21 -17.23 -23.97 -32.06
N GLY A 22 -16.89 -22.78 -32.55
CA GLY A 22 -17.38 -22.29 -33.84
C GLY A 22 -16.98 -23.21 -35.00
N THR A 23 -15.72 -23.65 -35.02
CA THR A 23 -15.18 -24.57 -36.03
C THR A 23 -15.85 -25.94 -35.93
N PHE A 24 -16.04 -26.46 -34.72
CA PHE A 24 -16.73 -27.71 -34.46
C PHE A 24 -18.18 -27.68 -34.94
N ILE A 25 -18.94 -26.61 -34.63
CA ILE A 25 -20.32 -26.44 -35.08
C ILE A 25 -20.41 -26.42 -36.61
N ILE A 26 -19.48 -25.71 -37.28
CA ILE A 26 -19.43 -25.67 -38.75
C ILE A 26 -19.12 -27.07 -39.31
N ALA A 27 -18.13 -27.77 -38.76
CA ALA A 27 -17.75 -29.12 -39.20
C ALA A 27 -18.85 -30.17 -38.98
N CYS A 28 -19.68 -30.02 -37.93
CA CYS A 28 -20.88 -30.83 -37.74
C CYS A 28 -22.02 -30.42 -38.68
N GLY A 29 -22.16 -29.14 -39.01
CA GLY A 29 -23.16 -28.71 -39.99
C GLY A 29 -22.89 -29.24 -41.39
N THR A 30 -21.61 -29.30 -41.78
CA THR A 30 -21.21 -29.77 -43.12
C THR A 30 -21.43 -31.27 -43.33
N THR A 31 -21.41 -32.11 -42.28
CA THR A 31 -21.74 -33.54 -42.41
C THR A 31 -23.20 -33.74 -42.83
N HIS A 32 -24.13 -32.97 -42.27
CA HIS A 32 -25.54 -33.04 -42.63
C HIS A 32 -25.80 -32.58 -44.06
N ILE A 33 -25.14 -31.50 -44.49
CA ILE A 33 -25.23 -31.01 -45.87
C ILE A 33 -24.68 -32.06 -46.84
N MET A 34 -23.57 -32.70 -46.48
CA MET A 34 -22.98 -33.77 -47.29
C MET A 34 -23.90 -35.00 -47.38
N ASP A 35 -24.51 -35.42 -46.27
CA ASP A 35 -25.44 -36.55 -46.27
C ASP A 35 -26.62 -36.29 -47.22
N VAL A 36 -27.16 -35.06 -47.24
CA VAL A 36 -28.19 -34.65 -48.20
C VAL A 36 -27.67 -34.72 -49.64
N TRP A 37 -26.47 -34.18 -49.92
CA TRP A 37 -25.86 -34.22 -51.25
C TRP A 37 -25.69 -35.66 -51.77
N THR A 38 -25.33 -36.60 -50.88
CA THR A 38 -25.08 -37.99 -51.29
C THR A 38 -26.30 -38.73 -51.84
N LEU A 39 -27.52 -38.24 -51.57
CA LEU A 39 -28.76 -38.80 -52.11
C LEU A 39 -28.85 -38.67 -53.64
N TRP A 40 -28.30 -37.59 -54.20
CA TRP A 40 -28.29 -37.35 -55.65
C TRP A 40 -26.94 -37.70 -56.30
N HIS A 41 -25.85 -37.61 -55.54
CA HIS A 41 -24.49 -37.88 -56.03
C HIS A 41 -23.75 -38.83 -55.08
N PRO A 42 -23.48 -40.10 -55.46
CA PRO A 42 -22.95 -41.13 -54.57
C PRO A 42 -21.45 -40.97 -54.23
N THR A 43 -21.06 -39.84 -53.64
CA THR A 43 -19.69 -39.48 -53.26
C THR A 43 -19.35 -39.96 -51.83
N TYR A 44 -19.53 -41.26 -51.59
CA TYR A 44 -19.40 -41.86 -50.25
C TYR A 44 -18.01 -41.70 -49.61
N TRP A 45 -16.94 -41.71 -50.42
CA TRP A 45 -15.57 -41.54 -49.92
C TRP A 45 -15.35 -40.16 -49.29
N LEU A 46 -15.94 -39.11 -49.89
CA LEU A 46 -15.84 -37.74 -49.40
C LEU A 46 -16.65 -37.55 -48.12
N SER A 47 -17.84 -38.16 -48.05
CA SER A 47 -18.63 -38.21 -46.82
C SER A 47 -17.88 -38.90 -45.68
N GLY A 48 -17.21 -40.03 -45.96
CA GLY A 48 -16.39 -40.74 -44.98
C GLY A 48 -15.24 -39.88 -44.44
N LEU A 49 -14.55 -39.15 -45.32
CA LEU A 49 -13.48 -38.24 -44.93
C LEU A 49 -13.96 -37.11 -44.03
N ILE A 50 -15.09 -36.47 -44.37
CA ILE A 50 -15.67 -35.39 -43.57
C ILE A 50 -16.05 -35.91 -42.18
N LYS A 51 -16.68 -37.10 -42.09
CA LYS A 51 -17.04 -37.72 -40.80
C LYS A 51 -15.80 -38.04 -39.95
N ALA A 52 -14.71 -38.51 -40.57
CA ALA A 52 -13.45 -38.77 -39.87
C ALA A 52 -12.84 -37.47 -39.31
N ILE A 53 -12.76 -36.41 -40.13
CA ILE A 53 -12.25 -35.10 -39.70
C ILE A 53 -13.08 -34.55 -38.53
N THR A 54 -14.41 -34.60 -38.63
CA THR A 54 -15.30 -34.13 -37.56
C THR A 54 -15.12 -34.93 -36.27
N ALA A 55 -14.90 -36.25 -36.35
CA ALA A 55 -14.59 -37.08 -35.18
C ALA A 55 -13.26 -36.66 -34.51
N PHE A 56 -12.21 -36.39 -35.30
CA PHE A 56 -10.94 -35.89 -34.77
C PHE A 56 -11.09 -34.52 -34.09
N VAL A 57 -11.80 -33.57 -34.72
CA VAL A 57 -12.08 -32.26 -34.12
C VAL A 57 -12.86 -32.42 -32.81
N SER A 58 -13.86 -33.32 -32.77
CA SER A 58 -14.65 -33.60 -31.56
C SER A 58 -13.78 -34.10 -30.40
N ILE A 59 -12.91 -35.09 -30.66
CA ILE A 59 -12.03 -35.66 -29.64
C ILE A 59 -11.05 -34.61 -29.13
N TYR A 60 -10.47 -33.83 -30.04
CA TYR A 60 -9.55 -32.76 -29.68
C TYR A 60 -10.22 -31.70 -28.80
N THR A 61 -11.41 -31.21 -29.19
CA THR A 61 -12.19 -30.26 -28.36
C THR A 61 -12.53 -30.84 -26.99
N ALA A 62 -12.87 -32.14 -26.90
CA ALA A 62 -13.16 -32.79 -25.62
C ALA A 62 -11.93 -32.88 -24.70
N LEU A 63 -10.76 -33.22 -25.23
CA LEU A 63 -9.50 -33.27 -24.46
C LEU A 63 -9.12 -31.88 -23.94
N GLU A 64 -9.32 -30.86 -24.75
CA GLU A 64 -9.01 -29.48 -24.39
C GLU A 64 -9.93 -28.96 -23.28
N LEU A 65 -11.22 -29.28 -23.32
CA LEU A 65 -12.17 -28.91 -22.26
C LEU A 65 -11.74 -29.43 -20.88
N VAL A 66 -11.17 -30.65 -20.80
CA VAL A 66 -10.65 -31.20 -19.54
C VAL A 66 -9.54 -30.34 -18.94
N SER A 67 -8.71 -29.72 -19.78
CA SER A 67 -7.64 -28.81 -19.34
C SER A 67 -8.16 -27.43 -18.89
N LEU A 68 -9.34 -27.03 -19.36
CA LEU A 68 -9.88 -25.68 -19.20
C LEU A 68 -10.89 -25.55 -18.05
N ILE A 69 -11.64 -26.61 -17.76
CA ILE A 69 -12.53 -26.68 -16.59
C ILE A 69 -11.81 -26.23 -15.30
N PRO A 70 -10.60 -26.71 -14.94
CA PRO A 70 -9.95 -26.26 -13.72
C PRO A 70 -9.63 -24.76 -13.77
N GLN A 71 -9.25 -24.19 -14.92
CA GLN A 71 -8.93 -22.77 -15.05
C GLN A 71 -10.17 -21.88 -14.88
N ALA A 72 -11.31 -22.31 -15.43
CA ALA A 72 -12.58 -21.60 -15.28
C ALA A 72 -13.10 -21.61 -13.83
N LEU A 73 -12.85 -22.69 -13.09
CA LEU A 73 -13.26 -22.83 -11.69
C LEU A 73 -12.45 -21.98 -10.70
N VAL A 74 -11.22 -21.58 -11.06
CA VAL A 74 -10.40 -20.69 -10.22
C VAL A 74 -10.87 -19.23 -10.31
N LEU A 75 -11.58 -18.86 -11.37
CA LEU A 75 -12.04 -17.49 -11.55
C LEU A 75 -13.09 -17.13 -10.47
N PRO A 76 -12.90 -16.03 -9.72
CA PRO A 76 -13.87 -15.61 -8.72
C PRO A 76 -15.19 -15.25 -9.39
N SER A 77 -16.28 -15.66 -8.75
CA SER A 77 -17.62 -15.30 -9.20
C SER A 77 -17.86 -13.79 -9.06
N PRO A 78 -18.78 -13.20 -9.84
CA PRO A 78 -19.13 -11.78 -9.72
C PRO A 78 -19.54 -11.37 -8.29
N ALA A 79 -20.22 -12.24 -7.55
CA ALA A 79 -20.60 -11.99 -6.17
C ALA A 79 -19.39 -11.92 -5.22
N GLN A 80 -18.36 -12.77 -5.44
CA GLN A 80 -17.12 -12.70 -4.67
C GLN A 80 -16.34 -11.43 -4.97
N LEU A 81 -16.33 -10.97 -6.23
CA LEU A 81 -15.71 -9.70 -6.61
C LEU A 81 -16.43 -8.50 -5.99
N GLU A 82 -17.76 -8.53 -5.95
CA GLU A 82 -18.56 -7.47 -5.31
C GLU A 82 -18.30 -7.42 -3.80
N GLU A 83 -18.25 -8.59 -3.14
CA GLU A 83 -17.93 -8.65 -1.71
C GLU A 83 -16.51 -8.15 -1.43
N ALA A 84 -15.51 -8.56 -2.22
CA ALA A 84 -14.14 -8.08 -2.09
C ALA A 84 -14.04 -6.55 -2.28
N ASN A 85 -14.78 -6.00 -3.26
CA ASN A 85 -14.84 -4.55 -3.48
C ASN A 85 -15.51 -3.82 -2.31
N ASN A 86 -16.57 -4.39 -1.74
CA ASN A 86 -17.25 -3.82 -0.57
C ASN A 86 -16.35 -3.83 0.68
N GLN A 87 -15.58 -4.91 0.88
CA GLN A 87 -14.60 -5.01 1.96
C GLN A 87 -13.48 -3.98 1.78
N LEU A 88 -12.91 -3.89 0.57
CA LEU A 88 -11.88 -2.91 0.25
C LEU A 88 -12.39 -1.48 0.44
N ALA A 89 -13.63 -1.18 0.04
CA ALA A 89 -14.23 0.13 0.24
C ALA A 89 -14.38 0.49 1.73
N LYS A 90 -14.73 -0.49 2.57
CA LYS A 90 -14.80 -0.31 4.04
C LYS A 90 -13.42 -0.05 4.63
N GLU A 91 -12.41 -0.83 4.27
CA GLU A 91 -11.03 -0.64 4.75
C GLU A 91 -10.47 0.72 4.35
N VAL A 92 -10.72 1.16 3.11
CA VAL A 92 -10.31 2.50 2.64
C VAL A 92 -11.02 3.60 3.42
N ALA A 93 -12.31 3.44 3.71
CA ALA A 93 -13.06 4.43 4.49
C ALA A 93 -12.56 4.52 5.94
N GLU A 94 -12.28 3.38 6.57
CA GLU A 94 -11.72 3.32 7.93
C GLU A 94 -10.33 3.94 7.98
N ARG A 95 -9.45 3.58 7.05
CA ARG A 95 -8.11 4.14 6.95
C ARG A 95 -8.14 5.67 6.81
N LYS A 96 -8.98 6.20 5.92
CA LYS A 96 -9.13 7.65 5.73
C LYS A 96 -9.63 8.35 6.99
N ARG A 97 -10.54 7.72 7.74
CA ARG A 97 -11.03 8.27 9.00
C ARG A 97 -9.91 8.35 10.05
N THR A 98 -9.10 7.32 10.16
CA THR A 98 -7.95 7.30 11.07
C THR A 98 -6.90 8.34 10.68
N GLU A 99 -6.59 8.45 9.39
CA GLU A 99 -5.66 9.47 8.86
C GLU A 99 -6.17 10.89 9.16
N GLU A 100 -7.48 11.15 9.02
CA GLU A 100 -8.05 12.47 9.32
C GLU A 100 -8.02 12.80 10.81
N VAL A 101 -8.36 11.83 11.68
CA VAL A 101 -8.28 12.01 13.14
C VAL A 101 -6.83 12.28 13.57
N LEU A 102 -5.87 11.57 12.98
CA LEU A 102 -4.45 11.80 13.23
C LEU A 102 -4.05 13.21 12.80
N ARG A 103 -4.42 13.62 11.58
CA ARG A 103 -4.12 14.94 11.03
C ARG A 103 -4.71 16.06 11.89
N GLU A 104 -5.96 15.94 12.33
CA GLU A 104 -6.58 16.89 13.25
C GLU A 104 -5.84 16.94 14.60
N SER A 105 -5.42 15.79 15.12
CA SER A 105 -4.65 15.71 16.36
C SER A 105 -3.28 16.38 16.22
N GLU A 106 -2.56 16.13 15.13
CA GLU A 106 -1.29 16.76 14.81
C GLU A 106 -1.43 18.27 14.64
N GLN A 107 -2.46 18.73 13.93
CA GLN A 107 -2.74 20.16 13.78
C GLN A 107 -3.05 20.83 15.12
N ARG A 108 -3.90 20.20 15.96
CA ARG A 108 -4.18 20.70 17.32
C ARG A 108 -2.91 20.71 18.18
N TRP A 109 -2.08 19.69 18.08
CA TRP A 109 -0.79 19.64 18.77
C TRP A 109 0.10 20.79 18.33
N HIS A 110 0.32 20.98 17.02
CA HIS A 110 1.09 22.10 16.48
C HIS A 110 0.54 23.48 16.90
N LEU A 111 -0.78 23.65 16.94
CA LEU A 111 -1.42 24.88 17.40
C LEU A 111 -1.18 25.13 18.90
N ALA A 112 -1.32 24.10 19.73
CA ALA A 112 -1.00 24.19 21.16
C ALA A 112 0.48 24.57 21.39
N LEU A 113 1.39 24.05 20.56
CA LEU A 113 2.81 24.42 20.61
C LEU A 113 3.09 25.85 20.21
N ARG A 114 2.36 26.39 19.23
CA ARG A 114 2.52 27.80 18.82
C ARG A 114 1.97 28.79 19.85
N GLY A 115 1.01 28.36 20.69
CA GLY A 115 0.40 29.20 21.72
C GLY A 115 1.29 29.47 22.93
N ASN A 116 2.15 28.52 23.30
CA ASN A 116 3.17 28.74 24.34
C ASN A 116 4.48 29.15 23.67
N ASN A 117 5.19 30.13 24.24
CA ASN A 117 6.56 30.47 23.82
C ASN A 117 7.60 29.39 24.25
N ASP A 118 7.17 28.14 24.40
CA ASP A 118 7.97 27.03 24.90
C ASP A 118 8.44 26.17 23.72
N GLY A 119 9.71 25.76 23.75
CA GLY A 119 10.24 24.74 22.86
C GLY A 119 10.04 23.35 23.45
N ILE A 120 9.57 22.39 22.65
CA ILE A 120 9.52 20.97 23.03
C ILE A 120 10.82 20.26 22.62
N TRP A 121 11.26 19.38 23.49
CA TRP A 121 12.24 18.35 23.19
C TRP A 121 11.76 16.99 23.74
N ASP A 122 12.21 15.91 23.10
CA ASP A 122 11.98 14.54 23.57
C ASP A 122 13.28 13.75 23.42
N TRP A 123 13.74 13.11 24.49
CA TRP A 123 14.96 12.31 24.49
C TRP A 123 14.63 10.82 24.60
N ASN A 124 14.93 10.10 23.52
CA ASN A 124 14.90 8.65 23.54
C ASN A 124 16.18 8.11 24.20
N VAL A 125 16.07 7.74 25.48
CA VAL A 125 17.21 7.23 26.27
C VAL A 125 17.79 5.91 25.70
N LYS A 126 17.03 5.15 24.91
CA LYS A 126 17.51 3.87 24.32
C LYS A 126 18.34 4.08 23.06
N THR A 127 17.89 4.96 22.16
CA THR A 127 18.59 5.26 20.89
C THR A 127 19.55 6.43 21.02
N ASN A 128 19.45 7.17 22.12
CA ASN A 128 20.18 8.39 22.41
C ASN A 128 19.88 9.55 21.43
N GLU A 129 18.73 9.51 20.78
CA GLU A 129 18.25 10.54 19.86
C GLU A 129 17.42 11.59 20.61
N VAL A 130 17.57 12.86 20.22
CA VAL A 130 16.81 13.96 20.82
C VAL A 130 16.03 14.67 19.75
N PHE A 131 14.71 14.61 19.82
CA PHE A 131 13.84 15.45 19.01
C PHE A 131 13.83 16.86 19.56
N PHE A 132 14.02 17.85 18.69
CA PHE A 132 13.79 19.27 19.00
C PHE A 132 12.72 19.82 18.07
N SER A 133 11.68 20.43 18.64
CA SER A 133 10.67 21.16 17.87
C SER A 133 11.29 22.35 17.12
N ALA A 134 10.69 22.73 15.99
CA ALA A 134 11.09 23.92 15.23
C ALA A 134 11.15 25.18 16.11
N ARG A 135 10.19 25.35 17.03
CA ARG A 135 10.15 26.49 17.97
C ARG A 135 11.36 26.53 18.90
N TRP A 136 11.81 25.38 19.41
CA TRP A 136 13.02 25.31 20.24
C TRP A 136 14.24 25.84 19.49
N LYS A 137 14.38 25.48 18.21
CA LYS A 137 15.47 25.95 17.34
C LYS A 137 15.34 27.45 17.07
N GLU A 138 14.14 27.94 16.75
CA GLU A 138 13.86 29.37 16.55
C GLU A 138 14.19 30.22 17.79
N MET A 139 13.88 29.74 19.00
CA MET A 139 14.17 30.45 20.26
C MET A 139 15.67 30.73 20.43
N LEU A 140 16.52 29.83 19.92
CA LEU A 140 17.98 29.94 19.92
C LEU A 140 18.55 30.63 18.66
N GLY A 141 17.68 31.03 17.73
CA GLY A 141 18.04 31.74 16.50
C GLY A 141 18.44 30.86 15.33
N TYR A 142 18.04 29.58 15.34
CA TYR A 142 18.40 28.60 14.30
C TYR A 142 17.20 28.23 13.44
N GLU A 143 17.48 27.97 12.15
CA GLU A 143 16.52 27.35 11.24
C GLU A 143 16.45 25.83 11.48
N GLU A 144 15.34 25.20 11.05
CA GLU A 144 15.05 23.80 11.36
C GLU A 144 16.13 22.82 10.88
N TYR A 145 16.77 23.14 9.75
CA TYR A 145 17.82 22.34 9.11
C TYR A 145 19.24 22.65 9.60
N GLU A 146 19.44 23.69 10.43
CA GLU A 146 20.78 24.12 10.85
C GLU A 146 21.28 23.39 12.11
N ILE A 147 20.39 22.76 12.87
CA ILE A 147 20.72 22.02 14.10
C ILE A 147 20.32 20.56 13.96
N SER A 148 21.27 19.68 14.30
CA SER A 148 21.05 18.24 14.32
C SER A 148 20.30 17.80 15.58
N ASN A 149 19.46 16.77 15.45
CA ASN A 149 18.66 16.18 16.51
C ASN A 149 19.47 15.15 17.33
N THR A 150 20.65 15.55 17.84
CA THR A 150 21.56 14.67 18.60
C THR A 150 21.75 15.15 20.03
N LEU A 151 22.00 14.22 20.95
CA LEU A 151 22.30 14.56 22.36
C LEU A 151 23.58 15.41 22.47
N ASP A 152 24.56 15.18 21.61
CA ASP A 152 25.83 15.92 21.60
C ASP A 152 25.63 17.42 21.31
N GLU A 153 24.70 17.77 20.42
CA GLU A 153 24.32 19.16 20.18
C GLU A 153 23.69 19.79 21.43
N ARG A 154 22.87 19.03 22.18
CA ARG A 154 22.28 19.52 23.43
C ARG A 154 23.35 19.84 24.47
N VAL A 155 24.23 18.87 24.74
CA VAL A 155 25.22 18.96 25.82
C VAL A 155 26.28 20.02 25.51
N THR A 156 26.68 20.16 24.24
CA THR A 156 27.71 21.14 23.83
C THR A 156 27.23 22.58 23.93
N ARG A 157 25.91 22.82 23.91
CA ARG A 157 25.33 24.17 23.96
C ARG A 157 25.06 24.67 25.38
N VAL A 158 25.08 23.79 26.37
CA VAL A 158 24.98 24.17 27.78
C VAL A 158 26.24 24.93 28.18
N HIS A 159 26.08 26.06 28.87
CA HIS A 159 27.22 26.81 29.39
C HIS A 159 28.11 25.90 30.28
N PRO A 160 29.44 25.91 30.14
CA PRO A 160 30.35 24.99 30.84
C PRO A 160 30.13 24.92 32.36
N ASN A 161 29.87 26.06 33.00
CA ASN A 161 29.62 26.15 34.44
C ASN A 161 28.28 25.51 34.88
N ASP A 162 27.34 25.29 33.96
CA ASP A 162 26.00 24.79 34.26
C ASP A 162 25.88 23.29 33.96
N ILE A 163 26.85 22.69 33.24
CA ILE A 163 26.86 21.26 32.84
C ILE A 163 26.74 20.33 34.04
N GLU A 164 27.47 20.60 35.12
CA GLU A 164 27.46 19.77 36.33
C GLU A 164 26.08 19.79 37.01
N CYS A 165 25.46 20.97 37.10
CA CYS A 165 24.13 21.15 37.65
C CYS A 165 23.08 20.39 36.82
N VAL A 166 23.12 20.54 35.50
CA VAL A 166 22.23 19.84 34.56
C VAL A 166 22.36 18.33 34.69
N THR A 167 23.60 17.83 34.70
CA THR A 167 23.88 16.39 34.80
C THR A 167 23.40 15.81 36.14
N LYS A 168 23.56 16.57 37.23
CA LYS A 168 23.08 16.19 38.56
C LYS A 168 21.55 16.09 38.57
N ALA A 169 20.85 17.11 38.09
CA ALA A 169 19.39 17.13 38.05
C ALA A 169 18.81 15.97 37.21
N VAL A 170 19.45 15.64 36.09
CA VAL A 170 19.08 14.47 35.27
C VAL A 170 19.25 13.17 36.05
N ARG A 171 20.39 12.98 36.74
CA ARG A 171 20.62 11.79 37.56
C ARG A 171 19.64 11.67 38.72
N GLU A 172 19.34 12.76 39.41
CA GLU A 172 18.39 12.79 40.53
C GLU A 172 16.97 12.41 40.08
N HIS A 173 16.56 12.89 38.90
CA HIS A 173 15.28 12.49 38.30
C HIS A 173 15.26 11.00 37.93
N PHE A 174 16.30 10.48 37.26
CA PHE A 174 16.39 9.04 36.96
C PHE A 174 16.45 8.16 38.21
N ALA A 175 17.07 8.66 39.28
CA ALA A 175 17.08 8.01 40.59
C ALA A 175 15.75 8.11 41.35
N LYS A 176 14.73 8.78 40.77
CA LYS A 176 13.41 9.04 41.35
C LYS A 176 13.45 9.84 42.66
N ILE A 177 14.50 10.64 42.85
CA ILE A 177 14.63 11.54 43.99
C ILE A 177 13.67 12.73 43.82
N THR A 178 13.52 13.21 42.58
CA THR A 178 12.54 14.24 42.22
C THR A 178 11.44 13.66 41.32
N PRO A 179 10.16 14.03 41.52
CA PRO A 179 9.05 13.53 40.71
C PRO A 179 9.07 14.07 39.27
N PHE A 180 9.67 15.24 39.06
CA PHE A 180 9.83 15.90 37.77
C PHE A 180 11.27 16.39 37.62
N TYR A 181 11.76 16.45 36.38
CA TYR A 181 13.00 17.11 36.03
C TYR A 181 12.71 18.61 35.85
N ILE A 182 13.39 19.47 36.62
CA ILE A 182 13.31 20.92 36.47
C ILE A 182 14.71 21.48 36.62
N ASN A 183 15.15 22.26 35.65
CA ASN A 183 16.48 22.88 35.69
C ASN A 183 16.55 24.15 34.84
N GLU A 184 17.06 25.23 35.43
CA GLU A 184 17.34 26.48 34.73
C GLU A 184 18.83 26.56 34.40
N HIS A 185 19.16 26.67 33.12
CA HIS A 185 20.55 26.74 32.67
C HIS A 185 20.70 27.63 31.45
N ARG A 186 21.94 28.06 31.20
CA ARG A 186 22.26 28.89 30.04
C ARG A 186 22.53 28.04 28.81
N VAL A 187 21.88 28.41 27.70
CA VAL A 187 22.02 27.76 26.40
C VAL A 187 22.60 28.74 25.37
N LEU A 188 23.59 28.27 24.62
CA LEU A 188 24.29 29.04 23.58
C LEU A 188 23.41 29.21 22.33
N CYS A 189 23.19 30.46 21.95
CA CYS A 189 22.45 30.88 20.75
C CYS A 189 23.36 31.03 19.53
N LYS A 190 22.75 31.13 18.34
CA LYS A 190 23.47 31.28 17.06
C LYS A 190 24.36 32.52 17.00
N ASP A 191 23.95 33.59 17.67
CA ASP A 191 24.69 34.85 17.76
C ASP A 191 25.86 34.81 18.77
N GLY A 192 26.10 33.67 19.41
CA GLY A 192 27.14 33.49 20.42
C GLY A 192 26.75 33.97 21.82
N THR A 193 25.52 34.46 22.00
CA THR A 193 25.00 34.87 23.31
C THR A 193 24.44 33.67 24.09
N TYR A 194 24.31 33.82 25.40
CA TYR A 194 23.65 32.84 26.26
C TYR A 194 22.27 33.34 26.68
N LYS A 195 21.27 32.46 26.57
CA LYS A 195 19.92 32.69 27.10
C LYS A 195 19.65 31.75 28.26
N TRP A 196 18.96 32.25 29.27
CA TRP A 196 18.42 31.42 30.34
C TRP A 196 17.21 30.66 29.84
N ILE A 197 17.25 29.34 29.93
CA ILE A 197 16.17 28.44 29.55
C ILE A 197 15.79 27.63 30.78
N LEU A 198 14.49 27.63 31.09
CA LEU A 198 13.88 26.72 32.04
C LEU A 198 13.53 25.43 31.30
N ASP A 199 14.20 24.35 31.66
CA ASP A 199 13.90 23.02 31.17
C ASP A 199 13.06 22.26 32.20
N ARG A 200 11.97 21.63 31.74
CA ARG A 200 11.02 20.89 32.58
C ARG A 200 10.47 19.66 31.87
N GLY A 201 10.41 18.52 32.56
CA GLY A 201 9.95 17.22 32.03
C GLY A 201 9.58 16.20 33.09
#